data_AF-A0A8K0GXX9-F1
#
_entry.id   AF-A0A8K0GXX9-F1
#
_cell.length_a   1.000
_cell.length_b   1.000
_cell.length_c   1.000
_cell.angle_alpha   90.00
_cell.angle_beta   90.00
_cell.angle_gamma   90.00
#
_symmetry.space_group_name_H-M   'P 1'
#
loop_
_entity.id
_entity.type
_entity.pdbx_description
1 polymer ?
#
loop_
_entity_poly.entity_id
_entity_poly.type
_entity_poly.pdbx_seq_one_letter_code
_entity_poly.pdbx_strand_id
1 'polypeptide(L)'
;MKGVNNITVLLLLLVHFGTMSNIIDARVHVYVKNSLGDGQCMRLHCQSKDDDLGTVVLEDDQEARWSFSVNFFGTTLFYCHVNWNTSASWYSFDAYSAERDHRRCNSECHWLISNGGSLLGYDQECSKWEMFPLRTL
;
A
#
# COMPACT_ATOMS: atom_id res chain seq x y z
N MET A 1 -13.93 -36.12 -42.72
CA MET A 1 -13.32 -35.03 -41.91
C MET A 1 -14.34 -33.90 -41.84
N LYS A 2 -15.02 -33.71 -40.71
CA LYS A 2 -16.02 -32.64 -40.59
C LYS A 2 -15.27 -31.32 -40.34
N GLY A 3 -15.48 -30.33 -41.21
CA GLY A 3 -14.84 -29.02 -41.11
C GLY A 3 -15.22 -28.34 -39.79
N VAL A 4 -14.23 -27.78 -39.10
CA VAL A 4 -14.45 -26.99 -37.90
C VAL A 4 -15.03 -25.64 -38.32
N ASN A 5 -16.21 -25.28 -37.80
CA ASN A 5 -16.90 -24.03 -38.13
C ASN A 5 -16.23 -22.85 -37.41
N ASN A 6 -16.08 -21.72 -38.09
CA ASN A 6 -15.52 -20.47 -37.56
C ASN A 6 -16.23 -19.99 -36.29
N ILE A 7 -17.54 -20.24 -36.16
CA ILE A 7 -18.30 -19.94 -34.93
C ILE A 7 -17.82 -20.81 -33.77
N THR A 8 -17.53 -22.08 -34.03
CA THR A 8 -16.99 -23.02 -33.03
C THR A 8 -15.57 -22.61 -32.61
N VAL A 9 -14.75 -22.13 -33.55
CA VAL A 9 -13.43 -21.57 -33.25
C VAL A 9 -13.56 -20.30 -32.38
N LEU A 10 -14.47 -19.40 -32.72
CA LEU A 10 -14.70 -18.15 -31.97
C LEU A 10 -15.19 -18.41 -30.54
N LEU A 11 -16.11 -19.36 -30.35
CA LEU A 11 -16.58 -19.77 -29.03
C LEU A 11 -15.44 -20.38 -28.19
N LEU A 12 -14.57 -21.18 -28.80
CA LEU A 12 -13.40 -21.73 -28.11
C LEU A 12 -12.40 -20.63 -27.70
N LEU A 13 -12.19 -19.61 -28.54
CA LEU A 13 -11.33 -18.46 -28.21
C LEU A 13 -11.88 -17.61 -27.06
N LEU A 14 -13.19 -17.36 -27.03
CA LEU A 14 -13.86 -16.63 -25.93
C LEU A 14 -13.79 -17.41 -24.60
N VAL A 15 -13.89 -18.74 -24.65
CA VAL A 15 -13.71 -19.61 -23.47
C VAL A 15 -12.26 -19.58 -22.97
N HIS A 16 -11.25 -19.54 -23.85
CA HIS A 16 -9.85 -19.39 -23.42
C HIS A 16 -9.58 -18.01 -22.79
N PHE A 17 -10.13 -16.95 -23.37
CA PHE A 17 -10.01 -15.59 -22.81
C PHE A 17 -10.71 -15.48 -21.44
N GLY A 18 -11.81 -16.22 -21.23
CA GLY A 18 -12.54 -16.28 -19.97
C GLY A 18 -11.90 -17.13 -18.86
N THR A 19 -10.80 -17.84 -19.11
CA THR A 19 -10.17 -18.76 -18.11
C THR A 19 -8.83 -18.28 -17.55
N MET A 20 -8.36 -17.09 -17.90
CA MET A 20 -7.16 -16.50 -17.28
C MET A 20 -7.54 -15.65 -16.06
N SER A 21 -8.10 -16.30 -15.03
CA SER A 21 -8.36 -15.65 -13.74
C SER A 21 -7.69 -16.46 -12.63
N ASN A 22 -6.37 -16.61 -12.72
CA ASN A 22 -5.59 -16.78 -11.50
C ASN A 22 -5.58 -15.40 -10.80
N ILE A 23 -6.70 -15.00 -10.22
CA ILE A 23 -6.73 -13.83 -9.35
C ILE A 23 -5.99 -14.28 -8.09
N ILE A 24 -4.68 -14.04 -8.08
CA ILE A 24 -3.96 -14.00 -6.82
C ILE A 24 -4.51 -12.78 -6.10
N ASP A 25 -5.52 -13.00 -5.26
CA ASP A 25 -6.02 -12.00 -4.32
C ASP A 25 -4.92 -11.77 -3.27
N ALA A 26 -3.88 -11.04 -3.67
CA ALA A 26 -2.77 -10.67 -2.81
C ALA A 26 -3.28 -9.60 -1.85
N ARG A 27 -3.77 -10.04 -0.70
CA ARG A 27 -4.21 -9.16 0.37
C ARG A 27 -3.00 -8.59 1.09
N VAL A 28 -2.85 -7.27 1.04
CA VAL A 28 -1.79 -6.53 1.71
C VAL A 28 -2.37 -5.85 2.94
N HIS A 29 -1.62 -5.89 4.05
CA HIS A 29 -1.91 -5.17 5.29
C HIS A 29 -0.86 -4.09 5.47
N VAL A 30 -1.28 -2.87 5.74
CA VAL A 30 -0.39 -1.74 5.98
C VAL A 30 -0.53 -1.30 7.42
N TYR A 31 0.61 -1.05 8.06
CA TYR A 31 0.71 -0.58 9.43
C TYR A 31 1.56 0.69 9.43
N VAL A 32 1.04 1.77 10.00
CA VAL A 32 1.77 3.03 10.17
C VAL A 32 1.76 3.39 11.64
N LYS A 33 2.91 3.22 12.29
CA LYS A 33 3.07 3.47 13.73
C LYS A 33 3.60 4.87 14.00
N ASN A 34 3.03 5.53 15.00
CA ASN A 34 3.62 6.69 15.63
C ASN A 34 4.71 6.23 16.62
N SER A 35 5.96 6.60 16.38
CA SER A 35 7.09 6.33 17.30
C SER A 35 7.92 7.58 17.52
N LEU A 36 7.27 8.74 17.50
CA LEU A 36 7.89 10.04 17.75
C LEU A 36 8.38 10.16 19.20
N GLY A 37 7.73 9.48 20.14
CA GLY A 37 8.05 9.55 21.56
C GLY A 37 7.47 10.78 22.25
N ASP A 38 7.64 10.81 23.57
CA ASP A 38 7.29 11.93 24.45
C ASP A 38 5.80 12.32 24.41
N GLY A 39 4.91 11.37 24.11
CA GLY A 39 3.46 11.63 24.07
C GLY A 39 3.02 12.47 22.87
N GLN A 40 3.86 12.62 21.84
CA GLN A 40 3.52 13.42 20.66
C GLN A 40 2.43 12.74 19.82
N CYS A 41 1.39 13.49 19.48
CA CYS A 41 0.35 13.02 18.56
C CYS A 41 0.78 13.21 17.09
N MET A 42 0.44 12.22 16.27
CA MET A 42 0.62 12.22 14.83
C MET A 42 -0.74 12.20 14.12
N ARG A 43 -0.96 13.11 13.18
CA ARG A 43 -2.13 13.14 12.31
C ARG A 43 -1.76 12.49 10.99
N LEU A 44 -2.56 11.53 10.56
CA LEU A 44 -2.31 10.74 9.36
C LEU A 44 -3.59 10.68 8.53
N HIS A 45 -3.50 11.10 7.28
CA HIS A 45 -4.56 10.93 6.28
C HIS A 45 -4.03 10.07 5.15
N CYS A 46 -4.72 9.00 4.79
CA CYS A 46 -4.26 8.07 3.76
C CYS A 46 -5.37 7.78 2.76
N GLN A 47 -5.00 7.63 1.49
CA GLN A 47 -5.95 7.33 0.43
C GLN A 47 -5.25 6.65 -0.75
N SER A 48 -6.04 5.98 -1.58
CA SER A 48 -5.65 5.56 -2.92
C SER A 48 -6.30 6.47 -3.96
N LYS A 49 -6.32 6.06 -5.23
CA LYS A 49 -7.14 6.71 -6.25
C LYS A 49 -8.64 6.50 -6.02
N ASP A 50 -9.00 5.33 -5.50
CA ASP A 50 -10.38 4.82 -5.49
C ASP A 50 -10.99 4.82 -4.07
N ASP A 51 -10.14 4.81 -3.03
CA ASP A 51 -10.54 4.69 -1.62
C ASP A 51 -9.88 5.79 -0.76
N ASP A 52 -10.70 6.61 -0.10
CA ASP A 52 -10.25 7.52 0.96
C ASP A 52 -10.42 6.83 2.32
N LEU A 53 -9.32 6.61 3.04
CA LEU A 53 -9.33 5.99 4.38
C LEU A 53 -9.61 7.00 5.48
N GLY A 54 -9.61 8.29 5.14
CA GLY A 54 -9.84 9.40 6.05
C GLY A 54 -8.62 9.75 6.90
N THR A 55 -8.86 10.62 7.87
CA THR A 55 -7.83 11.14 8.78
C THR A 55 -7.98 10.52 10.16
N VAL A 56 -6.87 10.06 10.73
CA VAL A 56 -6.77 9.60 12.11
C VAL A 56 -5.75 10.43 12.89
N VAL A 57 -5.97 10.54 14.20
CA VAL A 57 -4.98 11.07 15.15
C VAL A 57 -4.47 9.88 15.96
N LEU A 58 -3.16 9.65 15.91
CA LEU A 58 -2.48 8.59 16.61
C LEU A 58 -1.72 9.20 17.78
N GLU A 59 -2.02 8.76 19.00
CA GLU A 59 -1.19 9.05 20.16
C GLU A 59 0.17 8.36 20.02
N ASP A 60 1.11 8.67 20.92
CA ASP A 60 2.39 8.00 20.95
C ASP A 60 2.22 6.48 21.08
N ASP A 61 3.07 5.72 20.40
CA ASP A 61 2.99 4.26 20.24
C ASP A 61 1.73 3.67 19.57
N GLN A 62 0.75 4.48 19.16
CA GLN A 62 -0.41 3.99 18.41
C GLN A 62 -0.09 3.75 16.93
N GLU A 63 -0.87 2.89 16.29
CA GLU A 63 -0.75 2.58 14.86
C GLU A 63 -2.08 2.69 14.12
N ALA A 64 -2.02 3.21 12.89
CA ALA A 64 -3.08 3.04 11.91
C ALA A 64 -2.86 1.73 11.14
N ARG A 65 -3.96 1.03 10.84
CA ARG A 65 -3.91 -0.21 10.07
C ARG A 65 -5.08 -0.30 9.09
N TRP A 66 -4.79 -0.81 7.91
CA TRP A 66 -5.80 -1.14 6.91
C TRP A 66 -5.33 -2.28 6.01
N SER A 67 -6.24 -2.84 5.22
CA SER A 67 -5.93 -3.90 4.26
C SER A 67 -6.67 -3.70 2.96
N PHE A 68 -6.08 -4.13 1.84
CA PHE A 68 -6.68 -4.07 0.52
C PHE A 68 -6.17 -5.22 -0.35
N SER A 69 -6.84 -5.44 -1.48
CA SER A 69 -6.38 -6.35 -2.53
C SER A 69 -5.67 -5.56 -3.62
N VAL A 70 -4.51 -6.04 -4.06
CA VAL A 70 -3.80 -5.43 -5.19
C VAL A 70 -4.65 -5.55 -6.46
N ASN A 71 -4.76 -4.46 -7.22
CA ASN A 71 -5.56 -4.44 -8.43
C ASN A 71 -4.94 -5.35 -9.51
N PHE A 72 -5.78 -5.81 -10.45
CA PHE A 72 -5.35 -6.75 -11.48
C PHE A 72 -4.19 -6.24 -12.36
N PHE A 73 -4.06 -4.91 -12.50
CA PHE A 73 -3.02 -4.29 -13.32
C PHE A 73 -1.69 -4.10 -12.56
N GLY A 74 -1.62 -4.43 -11.27
CA GLY A 74 -0.41 -4.23 -10.46
C GLY A 74 -0.04 -2.76 -10.29
N THR A 75 -1.03 -1.87 -10.23
CA THR A 75 -0.82 -0.40 -10.14
C THR A 75 -1.37 0.21 -8.85
N THR A 76 -1.77 -0.61 -7.87
CA THR A 76 -2.29 -0.10 -6.60
C THR A 76 -1.27 0.78 -5.90
N LEU A 77 -1.72 1.96 -5.48
CA LEU A 77 -0.94 2.97 -4.78
C LEU A 77 -1.79 3.52 -3.63
N PHE A 78 -1.24 3.49 -2.42
CA PHE A 78 -1.75 4.22 -1.28
C PHE A 78 -0.70 5.25 -0.88
N TYR A 79 -1.11 6.51 -0.82
CA TYR A 79 -0.29 7.63 -0.38
C TYR A 79 -0.90 8.24 0.88
N CYS A 80 -0.04 8.75 1.75
CA CYS A 80 -0.42 9.32 3.01
C CYS A 80 0.16 10.72 3.17
N HIS A 81 -0.61 11.57 3.81
CA HIS A 81 -0.21 12.87 4.32
C HIS A 81 -0.11 12.79 5.84
N VAL A 82 1.04 13.19 6.37
CA VAL A 82 1.35 13.07 7.78
C VAL A 82 1.84 14.41 8.31
N ASN A 83 1.40 14.78 9.50
CA ASN A 83 1.98 15.85 10.27
C ASN A 83 2.00 15.49 11.76
N TRP A 84 2.95 16.06 12.48
CA TRP A 84 3.06 15.92 13.92
C TRP A 84 3.47 17.23 14.56
N ASN A 85 3.13 17.40 15.84
CA ASN A 85 3.40 18.62 16.60
C ASN A 85 2.68 19.88 16.03
N THR A 86 2.98 21.07 16.56
CA THR A 86 2.56 22.38 16.01
C THR A 86 3.25 22.73 14.68
N SER A 87 3.94 21.78 14.04
CA SER A 87 4.50 22.03 12.73
C SER A 87 3.35 22.25 11.74
N ALA A 88 3.35 23.40 11.09
CA ALA A 88 2.41 23.69 10.01
C ALA A 88 2.69 22.85 8.75
N SER A 89 3.84 22.15 8.74
CA SER A 89 4.30 21.35 7.62
C SER A 89 3.60 20.01 7.58
N TRP A 90 3.05 19.69 6.42
CA TRP A 90 2.61 18.36 6.08
C TRP A 90 3.65 17.70 5.19
N TYR A 91 3.84 16.41 5.42
CA TYR A 91 4.70 15.57 4.62
C TYR A 91 3.88 14.50 3.92
N SER A 92 4.39 13.97 2.81
CA SER A 92 3.79 12.89 2.05
C SER A 92 4.75 11.74 1.84
N PHE A 93 4.18 10.53 1.82
CA PHE A 93 4.88 9.31 1.47
C PHE A 93 3.92 8.28 0.88
N ASP A 94 4.47 7.30 0.16
CA ASP A 94 3.70 6.20 -0.40
C ASP A 94 3.72 5.04 0.58
N ALA A 95 2.60 4.84 1.29
CA ALA A 95 2.44 3.76 2.25
C ALA A 95 2.33 2.37 1.57
N TYR A 96 1.92 2.36 0.30
CA TYR A 96 2.07 1.19 -0.58
C TYR A 96 2.22 1.60 -2.03
N SER A 97 3.15 0.98 -2.76
CA SER A 97 3.26 1.04 -4.23
C SER A 97 3.47 -0.36 -4.77
N ALA A 98 2.57 -0.85 -5.61
CA ALA A 98 2.68 -2.20 -6.20
C ALA A 98 4.03 -2.43 -6.91
N GLU A 99 4.57 -1.41 -7.59
CA GLU A 99 5.87 -1.47 -8.25
C GLU A 99 7.02 -1.71 -7.25
N ARG A 100 7.02 -0.98 -6.13
CA ARG A 100 8.08 -1.05 -5.11
C ARG A 100 7.91 -2.25 -4.17
N ASP A 101 6.69 -2.49 -3.74
CA ASP A 101 6.40 -3.26 -2.52
C ASP A 101 6.08 -4.73 -2.77
N HIS A 102 5.82 -5.13 -4.01
CA HIS A 102 5.56 -6.53 -4.35
C HIS A 102 6.68 -7.50 -3.93
N ARG A 103 7.90 -7.01 -3.67
CA ARG A 103 9.02 -7.78 -3.08
C ARG A 103 9.33 -7.35 -1.64
N ARG A 104 9.40 -6.05 -1.39
CA ARG A 104 9.81 -5.48 -0.09
C ARG A 104 8.88 -5.89 1.05
N CYS A 105 7.57 -5.84 0.83
CA CYS A 105 6.57 -6.21 1.83
C CYS A 105 5.44 -7.04 1.19
N ASN A 106 5.63 -8.36 1.17
CA ASN A 106 4.79 -9.32 0.45
C ASN A 106 3.31 -9.24 0.89
N SER A 107 3.04 -9.31 2.20
CA SER A 107 1.68 -9.24 2.76
C SER A 107 1.52 -8.20 3.86
N GLU A 108 2.62 -7.71 4.43
CA GLU A 108 2.61 -6.78 5.55
C GLU A 108 3.64 -5.67 5.37
N CYS A 109 3.14 -4.46 5.10
CA CYS A 109 3.96 -3.27 4.92
C CYS A 109 3.96 -2.48 6.23
N HIS A 110 5.07 -2.60 6.96
CA HIS A 110 5.27 -1.91 8.23
C HIS A 110 6.02 -0.60 8.02
N TRP A 111 5.46 0.48 8.56
CA TRP A 111 6.01 1.82 8.59
C TRP A 111 6.01 2.37 10.01
N LEU A 112 6.99 3.21 10.32
CA LEU A 112 6.95 4.04 11.51
C LEU A 112 7.57 5.40 11.25
N ILE A 113 7.08 6.43 11.96
CA ILE A 113 7.77 7.71 12.08
C ILE A 113 8.58 7.68 13.37
N SER A 114 9.90 7.71 13.25
CA SER A 114 10.81 7.58 14.39
C SER A 114 10.88 8.85 15.24
N ASN A 115 11.43 8.73 16.44
CA ASN A 115 11.96 9.87 17.18
C ASN A 115 12.99 10.59 16.27
N GLY A 116 12.79 11.89 16.06
CA GLY A 116 13.50 12.69 15.04
C GLY A 116 12.76 12.87 13.71
N GLY A 117 11.56 12.29 13.52
CA GLY A 117 10.69 12.57 12.39
C GLY A 117 11.06 11.89 11.07
N SER A 118 11.87 10.83 11.12
CA SER A 118 12.23 10.05 9.92
C SER A 118 11.21 8.95 9.65
N LEU A 119 10.86 8.74 8.38
CA LEU A 119 10.05 7.61 7.96
C LEU A 119 10.93 6.37 7.80
N LEU A 120 10.62 5.31 8.55
CA LEU A 120 11.25 4.01 8.40
C LEU A 120 10.24 3.00 7.85
N GLY A 121 10.65 2.23 6.85
CA GLY A 121 9.89 1.12 6.28
C GLY A 121 10.64 -0.18 6.51
N TYR A 122 9.94 -1.24 6.93
CA TYR A 122 10.55 -2.56 7.09
C TYR A 122 10.64 -3.26 5.73
N ASP A 123 11.84 -3.72 5.39
CA ASP A 123 12.12 -4.60 4.26
C ASP A 123 12.09 -6.05 4.75
N GLN A 124 11.06 -6.80 4.35
CA GLN A 124 10.90 -8.21 4.71
C GLN A 124 11.89 -9.10 3.96
N GLU A 125 12.28 -8.74 2.73
CA GLU A 125 13.23 -9.50 1.92
C GLU A 125 14.63 -9.47 2.56
N CYS A 126 15.06 -8.29 2.99
CA CYS A 126 16.36 -8.12 3.64
C CYS A 126 16.31 -8.20 5.18
N SER A 127 15.11 -8.30 5.77
CA SER A 127 14.89 -8.31 7.23
C SER A 127 15.49 -7.11 7.98
N LYS A 128 15.31 -5.89 7.45
CA LYS A 128 15.89 -4.66 8.02
C LYS A 128 14.96 -3.46 7.91
N TRP A 129 15.15 -2.47 8.78
CA TRP A 129 14.50 -1.17 8.67
C TRP A 129 15.33 -0.26 7.76
N GLU A 130 14.67 0.39 6.81
CA GLU A 130 15.27 1.35 5.90
C GLU A 130 14.60 2.71 6.01
N MET A 131 15.38 3.77 5.79
CA MET A 131 14.87 5.13 5.78
C MET A 131 14.26 5.46 4.41
N PHE A 132 13.08 6.06 4.42
CA PHE A 132 12.38 6.51 3.22
C PHE A 132 12.21 8.03 3.22
N PRO A 133 12.17 8.65 2.04
CA PRO A 133 11.98 10.09 1.94
C PRO A 133 10.56 10.49 2.33
N LEU A 134 10.46 11.48 3.22
CA LEU A 134 9.25 12.28 3.41
C LEU A 134 9.32 13.50 2.48
N ARG A 135 8.29 13.69 1.65
CA ARG A 135 8.22 14.81 0.70
C ARG A 135 7.34 15.90 1.29
N THR A 136 7.83 17.14 1.37
CA THR A 136 7.02 18.29 1.76
C THR A 136 5.89 18.53 0.77
N LEU A 137 4.70 18.87 1.28
CA LEU A 137 3.56 19.32 0.49
C LEU A 137 3.63 20.82 0.15
#